data_AF-A0A7C4M9L3-F1
#
_entry.id   AF-A0A7C4M9L3-F1
#
_cell.length_a   1.000
_cell.length_b   1.000
_cell.length_c   1.000
_cell.angle_alpha   90.00
_cell.angle_beta   90.00
_cell.angle_gamma   90.00
#
_symmetry.space_group_name_H-M   'P 1'
#
loop_
_entity.id
_entity.type
_entity.pdbx_description
1 polymer ?
#
loop_
_entity_poly.entity_id
_entity_poly.type
_entity_poly.pdbx_seq_one_letter_code
_entity_poly.pdbx_strand_id
1 'polypeptide(L)' 'MKNPNVFYAGLLKAEEVLKLEKMADVIPFLYDPSIPINRVASPNKLFEAMMLGVPVITNVCRDIVVEVDCGLI' A
#
# COMPACT_ATOMS: atom_id res chain seq x y z
N MET A 1 -3.43 -22.59 2.95
CA MET A 1 -4.86 -22.30 2.65
C MET A 1 -4.94 -21.63 1.28
N LYS A 2 -5.81 -22.10 0.36
CA LYS A 2 -6.12 -21.39 -0.89
C LYS A 2 -7.44 -20.66 -0.70
N ASN A 3 -7.41 -19.33 -0.68
CA ASN A 3 -8.60 -18.48 -0.71
C ASN A 3 -8.85 -18.07 -2.18
N PRO A 4 -10.02 -18.32 -2.77
CA PRO A 4 -10.28 -18.00 -4.18
C PRO A 4 -10.24 -16.50 -4.48
N ASN A 5 -10.37 -15.64 -3.45
CA ASN A 5 -10.30 -14.18 -3.57
C ASN A 5 -8.87 -13.64 -3.41
N VAL A 6 -7.87 -14.51 -3.29
CA VAL A 6 -6.46 -14.13 -3.12
C VAL A 6 -5.62 -14.75 -4.23
N PHE A 7 -5.04 -13.89 -5.05
CA PHE A 7 -4.06 -14.28 -6.07
C PHE A 7 -2.65 -13.94 -5.59
N TYR A 8 -1.77 -14.94 -5.47
CA TYR A 8 -0.36 -14.74 -5.16
C TYR A 8 0.46 -14.66 -6.44
N ALA A 9 0.94 -13.46 -6.77
CA ALA A 9 1.68 -13.17 -8.00
C ALA A 9 3.15 -13.65 -7.98
N GLY A 10 3.65 -14.15 -6.85
CA GLY A 10 5.06 -14.55 -6.71
C GLY A 10 5.99 -13.37 -6.46
N LEU A 11 7.28 -13.60 -6.67
CA LEU A 11 8.30 -12.55 -6.64
C LEU A 11 8.32 -11.84 -8.00
N LEU A 12 8.11 -10.54 -7.99
CA LEU A 12 8.06 -9.69 -9.17
C LEU A 12 9.25 -8.73 -9.19
N LYS A 13 9.72 -8.36 -10.38
CA LYS A 13 10.64 -7.22 -10.54
C LYS A 13 9.90 -5.92 -10.22
N ALA A 14 10.63 -4.89 -9.82
CA ALA A 14 10.07 -3.59 -9.47
C ALA A 14 9.14 -3.02 -10.57
N GLU A 15 9.52 -3.12 -11.84
CA GLU A 15 8.69 -2.67 -12.97
C GLU A 15 7.37 -3.45 -13.12
N GLU A 16 7.35 -4.72 -12.75
CA GLU A 16 6.16 -5.58 -12.81
C GLU A 16 5.23 -5.28 -11.63
N VAL A 17 5.79 -4.96 -10.46
CA VAL A 17 5.04 -4.49 -9.29
C VAL A 17 4.31 -3.19 -9.63
N LEU A 18 4.99 -2.19 -10.18
CA LEU A 18 4.37 -0.91 -10.54
C LEU A 18 3.27 -1.06 -11.60
N LYS A 19 3.45 -1.96 -12.57
CA LYS A 19 2.41 -2.28 -13.56
C LYS A 19 1.18 -2.90 -12.90
N LEU A 20 1.38 -3.82 -11.96
CA LEU A 20 0.29 -4.46 -11.22
C LEU A 20 -0.45 -3.45 -10.33
N GLU A 21 0.28 -2.61 -9.60
CA GLU A 21 -0.27 -1.56 -8.75
C GLU A 21 -1.06 -0.53 -9.55
N LYS A 22 -0.58 -0.14 -10.73
CA LYS A 22 -1.26 0.83 -11.60
C LYS A 22 -2.64 0.33 -12.07
N MET A 23 -2.84 -0.98 -12.12
CA MET A 23 -4.10 -1.61 -12.50
C MET A 23 -5.06 -1.82 -11.32
N ALA A 24 -4.63 -1.54 -10.08
CA ALA A 24 -5.45 -1.74 -8.90
C ALA A 24 -6.44 -0.58 -8.69
N ASP A 25 -7.63 -0.90 -8.19
CA ASP A 25 -8.59 0.12 -7.73
C ASP A 25 -8.13 0.78 -6.42
N VAL A 26 -7.40 0.04 -5.58
CA VAL A 26 -6.91 0.48 -4.28
C VAL A 26 -5.68 -0.34 -3.86
N ILE A 27 -4.74 0.29 -3.15
CA ILE A 27 -3.55 -0.37 -2.61
C ILE A 27 -3.63 -0.46 -1.08
N PRO A 28 -3.83 -1.66 -0.51
CA PRO A 28 -3.79 -1.83 0.93
C PRO A 28 -2.34 -1.99 1.42
N PHE A 29 -1.99 -1.30 2.51
CA PHE A 29 -0.78 -1.60 3.28
C PHE A 29 -1.04 -1.42 4.77
N LEU A 30 -1.03 -2.53 5.51
CA LEU A 30 -1.35 -2.58 6.92
C LEU A 30 -0.12 -3.08 7.67
N TYR A 31 0.25 -2.35 8.72
CA TYR A 31 1.39 -2.72 9.57
C TYR A 31 0.93 -3.14 10.96
N ASP A 32 1.73 -3.98 11.61
CA ASP A 32 1.57 -4.26 13.03
C ASP A 32 2.20 -3.13 13.86
N PRO A 33 1.41 -2.30 14.59
CA PRO A 33 1.94 -1.21 15.40
C PRO A 33 2.66 -1.68 16.67
N SER A 34 2.57 -2.97 17.03
CA SER A 34 3.34 -3.55 18.14
C SER A 34 4.84 -3.45 17.87
N ILE A 35 5.24 -3.52 16.59
CA ILE A 35 6.60 -3.36 16.13
C ILE A 35 6.94 -1.86 16.07
N PRO A 36 7.92 -1.36 16.85
CA PRO A 36 8.16 0.08 16.98
C PRO A 36 8.43 0.83 15.67
N ILE A 37 9.18 0.22 14.75
CA ILE A 37 9.53 0.86 13.48
C ILE A 37 8.29 1.11 12.61
N ASN A 38 7.26 0.27 12.71
CA ASN A 38 6.04 0.41 11.91
C ASN A 38 5.20 1.64 12.29
N ARG A 39 5.41 2.23 13.47
CA ARG A 39 4.68 3.44 13.91
C ARG A 39 5.22 4.73 13.29
N VAL A 40 6.47 4.71 12.85
CA VAL A 40 7.19 5.89 12.33
C VAL A 40 7.70 5.67 10.91
N ALA A 41 7.48 4.49 10.33
CA ALA A 41 7.88 4.18 8.98
C ALA A 41 7.16 5.08 7.98
N SER A 42 7.89 5.49 6.95
CA SER A 42 7.34 6.11 5.75
C SER A 42 7.45 5.07 4.62
N PRO A 43 6.38 4.30 4.34
CA PRO A 43 6.45 3.14 3.48
C PRO A 43 6.52 3.55 2.01
N ASN A 44 7.43 2.96 1.25
CA ASN A 44 7.56 3.19 -0.21
C ASN A 44 6.23 3.02 -0.94
N LYS A 45 5.43 2.05 -0.49
CA LYS A 45 4.11 1.74 -1.05
C LYS A 45 3.15 2.93 -1.07
N LEU A 46 3.23 3.84 -0.08
CA LEU A 46 2.46 5.07 -0.07
C LEU A 46 2.87 5.98 -1.24
N PHE A 47 4.17 6.18 -1.44
CA PHE A 47 4.69 7.04 -2.50
C PHE A 47 4.49 6.45 -3.90
N GLU A 48 4.57 5.12 -4.03
CA GLU A 48 4.23 4.42 -5.27
C GLU A 48 2.75 4.62 -5.63
N ALA A 49 1.85 4.43 -4.66
CA ALA A 49 0.42 4.65 -4.85
C ALA A 49 0.12 6.10 -5.26
N MET A 50 0.75 7.08 -4.58
CA MET A 50 0.64 8.50 -4.93
C MET A 50 1.16 8.79 -6.35
N MET A 51 2.34 8.25 -6.72
CA MET A 51 2.91 8.39 -8.07
C MET A 51 1.96 7.82 -9.14
N LEU A 52 1.32 6.69 -8.84
CA LEU A 52 0.42 6.00 -9.77
C LEU A 52 -1.00 6.57 -9.77
N GLY A 53 -1.33 7.48 -8.85
CA GLY A 53 -2.67 8.05 -8.70
C GLY A 53 -3.70 7.00 -8.26
N VAL A 54 -3.28 6.04 -7.44
CA VAL A 54 -4.14 4.96 -6.91
C VAL A 54 -4.36 5.22 -5.41
N PRO A 55 -5.62 5.25 -4.93
CA PRO A 55 -5.89 5.51 -3.52
C PRO A 55 -5.42 4.36 -2.63
N VAL A 56 -5.22 4.66 -1.35
CA VAL A 56 -4.71 3.69 -0.37
C VAL A 56 -5.70 3.40 0.75
N ILE A 57 -5.57 2.22 1.37
CA ILE A 57 -6.19 1.89 2.66
C ILE A 57 -5.08 1.45 3.60
N THR A 58 -4.90 2.14 4.73
CA THR A 58 -3.79 1.89 5.65
C THR A 58 -4.14 2.18 7.10
N ASN A 59 -3.42 1.61 8.07
CA ASN A 59 -3.55 1.92 9.49
C ASN A 59 -2.37 2.76 10.04
N VAL A 60 -1.51 3.29 9.16
CA VAL A 60 -0.35 4.13 9.50
C VAL A 60 -0.35 5.40 8.63
N CYS A 61 0.61 6.30 8.82
CA CYS A 61 0.77 7.48 7.96
C CYS A 61 -0.48 8.39 7.88
N ARG A 62 -1.26 8.46 8.96
CA ARG A 62 -2.51 9.25 9.04
C ARG A 62 -2.34 10.69 8.54
N ASP A 63 -1.30 11.37 9.00
CA ASP A 63 -1.14 12.80 8.75
C ASP A 63 -1.04 13.10 7.26
N ILE A 64 -0.16 12.40 6.53
CA ILE A 64 0.01 12.57 5.09
C ILE A 64 -1.19 12.08 4.27
N VAL A 65 -1.84 10.99 4.68
CA VAL A 65 -3.02 10.47 3.96
C VAL A 65 -4.18 11.45 4.05
N VAL A 66 -4.40 12.06 5.23
CA VAL A 66 -5.45 13.07 5.44
C VAL A 66 -5.09 14.40 4.78
N GLU A 67 -3.82 14.83 4.86
CA GLU A 67 -3.38 16.10 4.28
C GLU A 67 -3.49 16.10 2.75
N VAL A 68 -3.11 15.00 2.10
CA VAL A 68 -3.11 14.88 0.63
C VAL A 68 -4.43 14.34 0.09
N ASP A 69 -5.33 13.86 0.95
CA ASP A 69 -6.59 13.20 0.58
C ASP A 69 -6.37 12.03 -0.41
N CYS A 70 -5.37 11.20 -0.12
CA CYS A 70 -4.92 10.13 -1.02
C CYS A 70 -5.41 8.72 -0.61
N GLY A 71 -6.31 8.62 0.36
CA GLY A 71 -6.82 7.32 0.82
C GLY A 71 -7.61 7.38 2.11
N LEU A 72 -7.77 6.21 2.73
CA LEU A 72 -8.49 6.00 3.97
C LEU A 72 -7.59 5.40 5.05
N ILE A 73 -7.92 5.76 6.30
CA ILE A 73 -7.28 5.26 7.53
C ILE A 73 -8.21 4.28 8.26
#